data_AF-A0A3A8GG14-F1
#
_entry.id   AF-A0A3A8GG14-F1
#
_cell.length_a   1.000
_cell.length_b   1.000
_cell.length_c   1.000
_cell.angle_alpha   90.00
_cell.angle_beta   90.00
_cell.angle_gamma   90.00
#
_symmetry.space_group_name_H-M   'P 1'
#
loop_
_entity.id
_entity.type
_entity.pdbx_description
1 polymer ?
#
loop_
_entity_poly.entity_id
_entity_poly.type
_entity_poly.pdbx_seq_one_letter_code
_entity_poly.pdbx_strand_id
1 'polypeptide(L)'
;MTTRRTLTDLMAEVSGRARDWASPQDLGVDPMTVTAAWLASDDPVAMLFLLAAVQPRREVEKCVELATEMSFFEPMRDEAHTMSRRLPGMNFNGRSPFYFIHLYQRLHSALRWMEDTERSRLELKLAAAIRVVVPDPFTLVGPAA
;
A
#
# COMPACT_ATOMS: atom_id res chain seq x y z
N MET A 1 0.68 31.10 -0.51
CA MET A 1 0.99 29.85 0.21
C MET A 1 0.23 28.73 -0.47
N THR A 2 0.89 27.91 -1.28
CA THR A 2 0.30 26.67 -1.79
C THR A 2 0.22 25.70 -0.64
N THR A 3 -1.00 25.33 -0.23
CA THR A 3 -1.24 24.30 0.77
C THR A 3 -0.54 23.02 0.29
N ARG A 4 0.46 22.55 1.03
CA ARG A 4 1.17 21.30 0.69
C ARG A 4 0.14 20.17 0.75
N ARG A 5 -0.16 19.56 -0.39
CA ARG A 5 -1.12 18.46 -0.47
C ARG A 5 -0.59 17.25 0.28
N THR A 6 -1.43 16.63 1.10
CA THR A 6 -1.08 15.37 1.76
C THR A 6 -1.23 14.20 0.80
N LEU A 7 -0.61 13.06 1.11
CA LEU A 7 -0.79 11.85 0.30
C LEU A 7 -2.26 11.39 0.33
N THR A 8 -2.93 11.52 1.47
CA THR A 8 -4.35 11.21 1.64
C THR A 8 -5.24 12.04 0.71
N ASP A 9 -4.97 13.35 0.57
CA ASP A 9 -5.71 14.22 -0.36
C ASP A 9 -5.52 13.79 -1.82
N LEU A 10 -4.27 13.49 -2.21
CA LEU A 10 -3.96 13.00 -3.56
C LEU A 10 -4.71 11.69 -3.85
N MET A 11 -4.78 10.80 -2.87
CA MET A 11 -5.45 9.51 -2.99
C MET A 11 -6.98 9.61 -3.00
N ALA A 12 -7.56 10.57 -2.28
CA ALA A 12 -8.98 10.87 -2.39
C ALA A 12 -9.33 11.36 -3.81
N GLU A 13 -8.49 12.21 -4.40
CA GLU A 13 -8.66 12.68 -5.79
C GLU A 13 -8.56 11.53 -6.80
N VAL A 14 -7.56 10.65 -6.67
CA VAL A 14 -7.41 9.48 -7.55
C VAL A 14 -8.61 8.54 -7.43
N SER A 15 -9.07 8.25 -6.21
CA SER A 15 -10.25 7.40 -5.96
C SER A 15 -11.49 7.90 -6.71
N GLY A 16 -11.73 9.21 -6.72
CA GLY A 16 -12.89 9.81 -7.39
C GLY A 16 -12.84 9.74 -8.92
N ARG A 17 -11.66 9.51 -9.51
CA ARG A 17 -11.42 9.48 -10.97
C ARG A 17 -11.14 8.07 -11.49
N ALA A 18 -10.73 7.17 -10.61
CA ALA A 18 -10.25 5.84 -10.96
C ALA A 18 -11.33 5.06 -11.70
N ARG A 19 -10.95 4.47 -12.84
CA ARG A 19 -11.84 3.64 -13.67
C ARG A 19 -11.49 2.17 -13.55
N ASP A 20 -10.28 1.84 -13.99
CA ASP A 20 -9.78 0.47 -14.06
C ASP A 20 -8.46 0.31 -13.32
N TRP A 21 -8.53 -0.41 -12.20
CA TRP A 21 -7.40 -0.75 -11.33
C TRP A 21 -6.48 -1.84 -11.90
N ALA A 22 -6.72 -2.32 -13.13
CA ALA A 22 -5.78 -3.15 -13.89
C ALA A 22 -4.70 -2.32 -14.61
N SER A 23 -4.86 -0.99 -14.68
CA SER A 23 -3.93 -0.06 -15.33
C SER A 23 -3.37 0.99 -14.36
N PRO A 24 -2.16 1.54 -14.60
CA PRO A 24 -1.64 2.61 -13.77
C PRO A 24 -2.55 3.84 -13.84
N GLN A 25 -2.84 4.45 -12.69
CA GLN A 25 -3.69 5.63 -12.60
C GLN A 25 -2.89 6.90 -12.85
N ASP A 26 -3.52 7.87 -13.52
CA ASP A 26 -3.00 9.23 -13.59
C ASP A 26 -3.18 9.94 -12.24
N LEU A 27 -2.07 10.34 -11.63
CA LEU A 27 -2.04 11.03 -10.34
C LEU A 27 -2.34 12.53 -10.48
N GLY A 28 -2.31 13.08 -11.70
CA GLY A 28 -2.60 14.50 -11.97
C GLY A 28 -1.59 15.49 -11.37
N VAL A 29 -0.44 15.00 -10.91
CA VAL A 29 0.67 15.77 -10.34
C VAL A 29 2.00 15.15 -10.79
N ASP A 30 3.08 15.93 -10.73
CA ASP A 30 4.41 15.46 -11.10
C ASP A 30 4.95 14.42 -10.07
N PRO A 31 5.86 13.52 -10.51
CA PRO A 31 6.44 12.51 -9.62
C PRO A 31 7.16 13.06 -8.39
N MET A 32 7.81 14.23 -8.47
CA MET A 32 8.53 14.80 -7.32
C MET A 32 7.57 15.21 -6.21
N THR A 33 6.40 15.77 -6.58
CA THR A 33 5.32 16.07 -5.63
C THR A 33 4.81 14.81 -4.94
N VAL A 34 4.64 13.71 -5.68
CA VAL A 34 4.20 12.42 -5.13
C VAL A 34 5.24 11.84 -4.17
N THR A 35 6.52 11.83 -4.55
CA THR A 35 7.61 11.36 -3.68
C THR A 35 7.73 12.21 -2.42
N ALA A 36 7.56 13.54 -2.54
CA ALA A 36 7.58 14.42 -1.38
C ALA A 36 6.37 14.20 -0.43
N ALA A 37 5.21 13.83 -0.97
CA ALA A 37 4.03 13.46 -0.19
C ALA A 37 4.21 12.06 0.45
N TRP A 38 4.79 11.10 -0.28
CA TRP A 38 5.13 9.77 0.21
C TRP A 38 6.04 9.81 1.43
N LEU A 39 7.16 10.55 1.34
CA LEU A 39 8.13 10.66 2.43
C LEU A 39 7.58 11.38 3.66
N ALA A 40 6.61 12.27 3.47
CA ALA A 40 5.97 13.01 4.54
C ALA A 40 4.70 12.32 5.09
N SER A 41 4.28 11.20 4.50
CA SER A 41 3.05 10.51 4.87
C SER A 41 3.25 9.58 6.06
N ASP A 42 2.38 9.72 7.04
CA ASP A 42 2.19 8.77 8.13
C ASP A 42 0.89 7.95 7.97
N ASP A 43 0.20 8.11 6.83
CA ASP A 43 -1.00 7.35 6.48
C ASP A 43 -0.62 6.10 5.66
N PRO A 44 -0.54 4.91 6.29
CA PRO A 44 -0.16 3.68 5.59
C PRO A 44 -1.24 3.21 4.60
N VAL A 45 -2.50 3.61 4.79
CA VAL A 45 -3.60 3.27 3.89
C VAL A 45 -3.43 4.02 2.58
N ALA A 46 -3.20 5.34 2.65
CA ALA A 46 -2.90 6.15 1.46
C ALA A 46 -1.63 5.68 0.75
N MET A 47 -0.61 5.22 1.50
CA MET A 47 0.61 4.66 0.93
C MET A 47 0.36 3.38 0.12
N LEU A 48 -0.31 2.37 0.71
CA LEU A 48 -0.64 1.15 -0.04
C LEU A 48 -1.57 1.43 -1.23
N PHE A 49 -2.46 2.42 -1.09
CA PHE A 49 -3.35 2.81 -2.17
C PHE A 49 -2.61 3.50 -3.31
N LEU A 50 -1.59 4.32 -3.02
CA LEU A 50 -0.68 4.86 -4.04
C LEU A 50 0.05 3.74 -4.78
N LEU A 51 0.58 2.75 -4.05
CA LEU A 51 1.26 1.60 -4.68
C LEU A 51 0.31 0.84 -5.61
N ALA A 52 -0.95 0.65 -5.21
CA ALA A 52 -1.96 0.05 -6.07
C ALA A 52 -2.27 0.90 -7.32
N ALA A 53 -2.21 2.24 -7.20
CA ALA A 53 -2.44 3.16 -8.30
C ALA A 53 -1.30 3.16 -9.31
N VAL A 54 -0.05 3.11 -8.86
CA VAL A 54 1.14 3.18 -9.74
C VAL A 54 1.63 1.81 -10.21
N GLN A 55 1.36 0.75 -9.44
CA GLN A 55 1.76 -0.64 -9.71
C GLN A 55 0.52 -1.55 -9.61
N PRO A 56 -0.38 -1.54 -10.60
CA PRO A 56 -1.61 -2.34 -10.59
C PRO A 56 -1.36 -3.84 -10.80
N ARG A 57 -0.12 -4.22 -11.13
CA ARG A 57 0.28 -5.58 -11.45
C ARG A 57 0.52 -6.41 -10.18
N ARG A 58 0.66 -7.71 -10.40
CA ARG A 58 0.94 -8.66 -9.33
C ARG A 58 2.41 -8.55 -8.93
N GLU A 59 2.67 -8.23 -7.67
CA GLU A 59 4.01 -8.03 -7.11
C GLU A 59 4.23 -8.98 -5.94
N VAL A 60 4.59 -10.23 -6.25
CA VAL A 60 4.62 -11.34 -5.28
C VAL A 60 5.60 -11.06 -4.15
N GLU A 61 6.85 -10.80 -4.49
CA GLU A 61 7.92 -10.59 -3.51
C GLU A 61 7.62 -9.39 -2.62
N LYS A 62 7.27 -8.24 -3.23
CA LYS A 62 6.97 -7.03 -2.49
C LYS A 62 5.73 -7.15 -1.60
N CYS A 63 4.69 -7.85 -2.04
CA CYS A 63 3.53 -8.09 -1.17
C CYS A 63 3.89 -8.97 0.03
N VAL A 64 4.74 -10.00 -0.15
CA VAL A 64 5.23 -10.84 0.93
C VAL A 64 6.11 -10.05 1.90
N GLU A 65 7.06 -9.28 1.38
CA GLU A 65 7.93 -8.40 2.19
C GLU A 65 7.09 -7.40 3.00
N LEU A 66 6.13 -6.72 2.37
CA LEU A 66 5.23 -5.77 3.04
C LEU A 66 4.41 -6.44 4.15
N ALA A 67 3.76 -7.56 3.87
CA ALA A 67 2.96 -8.26 4.87
C ALA A 67 3.85 -8.75 6.04
N THR A 68 5.06 -9.19 5.73
CA THR A 68 6.04 -9.68 6.73
C THR A 68 6.54 -8.54 7.62
N GLU A 69 6.95 -7.43 7.03
CA GLU A 69 7.44 -6.27 7.77
C GLU A 69 6.34 -5.66 8.66
N MET A 70 5.08 -5.70 8.20
CA MET A 70 3.93 -5.25 8.97
C MET A 70 3.36 -6.30 9.95
N SER A 71 3.96 -7.48 10.07
CA SER A 71 3.43 -8.61 10.87
C SER A 71 3.37 -8.39 12.38
N PHE A 72 3.92 -7.28 12.88
CA PHE A 72 3.66 -6.82 14.24
C PHE A 72 2.18 -6.48 14.44
N PHE A 73 1.46 -6.13 13.37
CA PHE A 73 0.00 -5.95 13.36
C PHE A 73 -0.68 -7.26 12.96
N GLU A 74 -1.56 -7.79 13.81
CA GLU A 74 -2.17 -9.12 13.65
C GLU A 74 -2.84 -9.35 12.29
N PRO A 75 -3.65 -8.42 11.74
CA PRO A 75 -4.25 -8.59 10.41
C PRO A 75 -3.24 -8.77 9.27
N MET A 76 -2.04 -8.20 9.40
CA MET A 76 -0.94 -8.35 8.44
C MET A 76 -0.11 -9.60 8.70
N ARG A 77 0.01 -10.03 9.97
CA ARG A 77 0.60 -11.31 10.32
C ARG A 77 -0.16 -12.47 9.69
N ASP A 78 -1.48 -12.46 9.79
CA ASP A 78 -2.35 -13.45 9.17
C ASP A 78 -2.19 -13.47 7.65
N GLU A 79 -2.03 -12.29 7.05
CA GLU A 79 -1.81 -12.15 5.62
C GLU A 79 -0.44 -12.69 5.20
N ALA A 80 0.63 -12.37 5.93
CA ALA A 80 1.97 -12.90 5.70
C ALA A 80 1.99 -14.43 5.79
N HIS A 81 1.30 -14.99 6.78
CA HIS A 81 1.15 -16.45 6.94
C HIS A 81 0.32 -17.09 5.83
N THR A 82 -0.71 -16.37 5.37
CA THR A 82 -1.53 -16.81 4.22
C THR A 82 -0.71 -16.82 2.93
N MET A 83 0.12 -15.80 2.72
CA MET A 83 0.99 -15.69 1.56
C MET A 83 2.11 -16.74 1.58
N SER A 84 2.75 -17.00 2.73
CA SER A 84 3.84 -17.97 2.87
C SER A 84 3.40 -19.41 2.57
N ARG A 85 2.12 -19.72 2.77
CA ARG A 85 1.52 -21.02 2.47
C ARG A 85 1.08 -21.18 1.02
N ARG A 86 1.13 -20.12 0.20
CA ARG A 86 0.66 -20.11 -1.18
C ARG A 86 1.84 -20.24 -2.15
N LEU A 87 1.81 -21.28 -2.98
CA LEU A 87 2.80 -21.46 -4.04
C LEU A 87 2.57 -20.44 -5.18
N PRO A 88 3.64 -19.95 -5.82
CA PRO A 88 3.52 -19.24 -7.09
C PRO A 88 2.75 -20.10 -8.11
N GLY A 89 1.64 -19.57 -8.65
CA GLY A 89 0.83 -20.27 -9.66
C GLY A 89 -0.42 -20.98 -9.14
N MET A 90 -0.72 -20.91 -7.84
CA MET A 90 -2.02 -21.35 -7.33
C MET A 90 -3.16 -20.47 -7.86
N ASN A 91 -4.23 -21.11 -8.32
CA ASN A 91 -5.47 -20.44 -8.65
C ASN A 91 -6.16 -19.95 -7.36
N PHE A 92 -6.58 -18.69 -7.35
CA PHE A 92 -7.32 -18.09 -6.26
C PHE A 92 -8.79 -17.99 -6.65
N ASN A 93 -9.70 -18.50 -5.82
CA ASN A 93 -11.14 -18.25 -5.97
C ASN A 93 -11.45 -16.83 -5.47
N GLY A 94 -10.90 -15.82 -6.14
CA GLY A 94 -10.97 -14.40 -5.75
C GLY A 94 -9.74 -13.60 -6.18
N ARG A 95 -9.65 -12.34 -5.73
CA ARG A 95 -8.49 -11.48 -6.02
C ARG A 95 -7.23 -12.06 -5.35
N SER A 96 -6.14 -12.15 -6.10
CA SER A 96 -4.88 -12.67 -5.58
C SER A 96 -4.36 -11.78 -4.43
N PRO A 97 -3.77 -12.35 -3.37
CA PRO A 97 -3.24 -11.54 -2.26
C PRO A 97 -2.00 -10.73 -2.68
N PHE A 98 -1.37 -11.10 -3.79
CA PHE A 98 -0.13 -10.52 -4.30
C PHE A 98 -0.35 -9.23 -5.13
N TYR A 99 -1.36 -8.44 -4.79
CA TYR A 99 -1.59 -7.11 -5.35
C TYR A 99 -1.63 -6.09 -4.21
N PHE A 100 -1.01 -4.93 -4.37
CA PHE A 100 -1.02 -3.89 -3.32
C PHE A 100 -2.43 -3.45 -2.92
N ILE A 101 -3.37 -3.46 -3.86
CA ILE A 101 -4.78 -3.16 -3.60
C ILE A 101 -5.43 -4.12 -2.59
N HIS A 102 -4.98 -5.39 -2.55
CA HIS A 102 -5.43 -6.36 -1.56
C HIS A 102 -4.94 -5.98 -0.17
N LEU A 103 -3.65 -5.65 -0.04
CA LEU A 103 -3.07 -5.17 1.23
C LEU A 103 -3.73 -3.87 1.70
N TYR A 104 -4.01 -2.93 0.78
CA TYR A 104 -4.79 -1.73 1.07
C TYR A 104 -6.17 -2.07 1.65
N GLN A 105 -6.93 -2.94 0.98
CA GLN A 105 -8.27 -3.33 1.42
C GLN A 105 -8.24 -4.00 2.80
N ARG A 106 -7.26 -4.89 3.03
CA ARG A 106 -7.06 -5.57 4.31
C ARG A 106 -6.72 -4.57 5.40
N LEU A 107 -5.77 -3.67 5.16
CA LEU A 107 -5.34 -2.68 6.15
C LEU A 107 -6.45 -1.70 6.50
N HIS A 108 -7.08 -1.12 5.47
CA HIS A 108 -8.15 -0.14 5.63
C HIS A 108 -9.33 -0.72 6.43
N SER A 109 -9.72 -1.95 6.13
CA SER A 109 -10.80 -2.63 6.86
C SER A 109 -10.46 -2.88 8.33
N ALA A 110 -9.20 -3.23 8.62
CA ALA A 110 -8.75 -3.50 9.98
C ALA A 110 -8.66 -2.22 10.83
N LEU A 111 -8.12 -1.14 10.27
CA LEU A 111 -7.95 0.12 10.99
C LEU A 111 -9.28 0.86 11.23
N ARG A 112 -10.30 0.62 10.40
CA ARG A 112 -11.60 1.31 10.48
C ARG A 112 -12.29 1.19 11.84
N TRP A 113 -12.05 0.11 12.58
CA TRP A 113 -12.73 -0.20 13.83
C TRP A 113 -11.86 0.03 15.07
N MET A 114 -10.65 0.59 14.90
CA MET A 114 -9.73 0.87 16.00
C MET A 114 -9.97 2.26 16.60
N GLU A 115 -9.71 2.41 17.90
CA GLU A 115 -9.75 3.70 18.58
C GLU A 115 -8.66 4.65 18.04
N ASP A 116 -9.00 5.92 17.89
CA ASP A 116 -8.15 6.91 17.19
C ASP A 116 -6.73 7.04 17.75
N THR A 117 -6.56 6.94 19.07
CA THR A 117 -5.25 7.11 19.72
C THR A 117 -4.33 5.91 19.49
N GLU A 118 -4.86 4.70 19.57
CA GLU A 118 -4.13 3.47 19.27
C GLU A 118 -3.85 3.35 17.77
N ARG A 119 -4.86 3.70 16.96
CA ARG A 119 -4.77 3.76 15.51
C ARG A 119 -3.65 4.67 15.05
N SER A 120 -3.58 5.91 15.56
CA SER A 120 -2.54 6.87 15.17
C SER A 120 -1.11 6.35 15.45
N ARG A 121 -0.90 5.72 16.61
CA ARG A 121 0.41 5.13 16.97
C ARG A 121 0.76 3.95 16.08
N LEU A 122 -0.23 3.15 15.70
CA LEU A 122 -0.04 2.00 14.82
C LEU A 122 0.21 2.45 13.37
N GLU A 123 -0.52 3.44 12.87
CA GLU A 123 -0.37 4.00 11.53
C GLU A 123 1.05 4.51 11.29
N LEU A 124 1.64 5.22 12.26
CA LEU A 124 3.04 5.65 12.21
C LEU A 124 4.02 4.47 12.03
N LYS A 125 3.84 3.38 12.78
CA LYS A 125 4.69 2.19 12.67
C LYS A 125 4.51 1.47 11.34
N LEU A 126 3.27 1.36 10.86
CA LEU A 126 2.95 0.76 9.58
C LEU A 126 3.52 1.58 8.41
N ALA A 127 3.40 2.91 8.46
CA ALA A 127 3.96 3.79 7.43
C ALA A 127 5.50 3.66 7.37
N ALA A 128 6.16 3.58 8.53
CA ALA A 128 7.60 3.31 8.58
C ALA A 128 7.96 1.94 7.98
N ALA A 129 7.22 0.88 8.33
CA ALA A 129 7.40 -0.46 7.77
C ALA A 129 7.22 -0.49 6.23
N ILE A 130 6.21 0.20 5.71
CA ILE A 130 6.01 0.32 4.25
C ILE A 130 7.21 1.01 3.60
N ARG A 131 7.73 2.09 4.20
CA ARG A 131 8.91 2.80 3.67
C ARG A 131 10.20 1.98 3.72
N VAL A 132 10.33 1.05 4.67
CA VAL A 132 11.48 0.12 4.72
C VAL A 132 11.48 -0.79 3.48
N VAL A 133 10.33 -1.36 3.12
CA VAL A 133 10.20 -2.28 1.99
C VAL A 133 10.17 -1.56 0.64
N VAL A 134 9.52 -0.40 0.60
CA VAL A 134 9.35 0.44 -0.60
C VAL A 134 9.81 1.86 -0.27
N PRO A 135 11.10 2.17 -0.42
CA PRO A 135 11.60 3.52 -0.15
C PRO A 135 11.03 4.58 -1.11
N ASP A 136 10.75 4.18 -2.35
CA ASP A 136 10.21 5.03 -3.42
C ASP A 136 9.01 4.35 -4.09
N PRO A 137 7.82 4.99 -4.16
CA PRO A 137 6.63 4.38 -4.73
C PRO A 137 6.73 4.09 -6.24
N PHE A 138 7.64 4.73 -6.97
CA PHE A 138 7.82 4.50 -8.40
C PHE A 138 8.84 3.40 -8.73
N THR A 139 9.70 3.06 -7.77
CA THR A 139 10.81 2.12 -7.98
C THR A 139 10.63 0.90 -7.09
N LEU A 140 10.11 -0.19 -7.66
CA LEU A 140 10.14 -1.49 -6.99
C LEU A 140 11.56 -2.06 -7.11
N VAL A 141 12.39 -1.85 -6.10
CA VAL A 141 13.74 -2.44 -6.05
C VAL A 141 13.62 -3.91 -5.61
N GLY A 142 13.75 -4.83 -6.57
CA GLY A 142 13.80 -6.29 -6.40
C GLY A 142 14.32 -6.90 -7.70
N PRO A 143 14.92 -8.10 -7.70
CA PRO A 143 15.56 -8.64 -8.89
C PRO A 143 14.54 -8.77 -10.01
N ALA A 144 14.82 -8.12 -11.15
CA ALA A 144 14.18 -8.50 -12.39
C ALA A 144 14.44 -10.00 -12.60
N ALA A 145 13.36 -10.75 -12.82
CA ALA A 145 13.41 -12.18 -13.12
C ALA A 145 14.39 -12.51 -14.25
#